data_AF-A0A1U7CQG7-F1
#
_entry.id   AF-A0A1U7CQG7-F1
#
_cell.length_a   1.000
_cell.length_b   1.000
_cell.length_c   1.000
_cell.angle_alpha   90.00
_cell.angle_beta   90.00
_cell.angle_gamma   90.00
#
_symmetry.space_group_name_H-M   'P 1'
#
loop_
_entity.id
_entity.type
_entity.pdbx_description
1 polymer ?
#
loop_
_entity_poly.entity_id
_entity_poly.type
_entity_poly.pdbx_seq_one_letter_code
_entity_poly.pdbx_strand_id
1 'polypeptide(L)' 'MSRYKGAWPLSKQRAHWLYDEVDVDSESQGALLHRVLFSDGIILEIPFKSVWIHTVPMRASDDAVWSKQIA' A
#
# COMPACT_ATOMS: atom_id res chain seq x y z
N MET A 1 20.69 22.51 -12.73
CA MET A 1 20.51 21.18 -13.38
C MET A 1 20.28 20.14 -12.29
N SER A 2 19.02 19.69 -12.09
CA SER A 2 18.68 18.63 -11.12
C SER A 2 18.35 17.34 -11.86
N ARG A 3 18.96 16.23 -11.43
CA ARG A 3 19.02 14.92 -12.09
C ARG A 3 18.02 13.95 -11.46
N TYR A 4 16.74 13.97 -11.83
CA TYR A 4 15.87 12.80 -11.61
C TYR A 4 14.85 12.67 -12.75
N LYS A 5 15.23 11.92 -13.80
CA LYS A 5 14.29 11.37 -14.80
C LYS A 5 13.77 10.03 -14.27
N GLY A 6 12.91 10.08 -13.26
CA GLY A 6 12.10 8.94 -12.83
C GLY A 6 10.74 9.00 -13.52
N ALA A 7 10.72 8.93 -14.85
CA ALA A 7 9.46 8.83 -15.59
C ALA A 7 8.97 7.39 -15.46
N TRP A 8 7.98 7.16 -14.61
CA TRP A 8 7.25 5.90 -14.53
C TRP A 8 6.63 5.60 -15.90
N PRO A 9 7.18 4.67 -16.70
CA PRO A 9 6.87 4.60 -18.13
C PRO A 9 5.42 4.20 -18.42
N LEU A 10 4.72 3.64 -17.42
CA LEU A 10 3.33 3.19 -17.52
C LEU A 10 2.32 4.16 -16.89
N SER A 11 2.76 5.09 -16.04
CA SER A 11 1.87 6.07 -15.42
C SER A 11 2.00 7.40 -16.14
N LYS A 12 1.09 7.68 -17.07
CA LYS A 12 0.99 8.99 -17.74
C LYS A 12 0.51 10.10 -16.78
N GLN A 13 0.02 9.73 -15.60
CA GLN A 13 -0.51 10.64 -14.58
C GLN A 13 0.38 10.65 -13.33
N ARG A 14 0.48 11.82 -12.68
CA ARG A 14 1.26 12.02 -11.46
C ARG A 14 0.52 11.55 -10.19
N ALA A 15 -0.33 10.54 -10.32
CA ALA A 15 -1.06 9.98 -9.19
C ALA A 15 -0.22 8.84 -8.59
N HIS A 16 0.22 9.03 -7.35
CA HIS A 16 1.00 8.05 -6.60
C HIS A 16 0.09 7.23 -5.69
N TRP A 17 0.34 5.93 -5.55
CA TRP A 17 -0.33 5.09 -4.55
C TRP A 17 0.17 5.52 -3.17
N LEU A 18 -0.72 6.05 -2.35
CA LEU A 18 -0.40 6.47 -0.99
C LEU A 18 -0.69 5.37 0.02
N TYR A 19 -1.78 4.65 -0.19
CA TYR A 19 -2.30 3.67 0.74
C TYR A 19 -3.16 2.64 0.00
N ASP A 20 -3.12 1.40 0.47
CA ASP A 20 -4.00 0.33 0.04
C ASP A 20 -4.54 -0.47 1.22
N GLU A 21 -5.77 -0.94 1.10
CA GLU A 21 -6.43 -1.79 2.09
C GLU A 21 -7.28 -2.88 1.44
N VAL A 22 -7.39 -4.01 2.13
CA VAL A 22 -8.33 -5.08 1.81
C VAL A 22 -9.46 -5.07 2.84
N ASP A 23 -10.69 -4.94 2.36
CA ASP A 23 -11.91 -4.87 3.15
C ASP A 23 -12.92 -5.92 2.69
N VAL A 24 -14.00 -6.09 3.46
CA VAL A 24 -15.19 -6.87 3.08
C VAL A 24 -16.27 -5.88 2.69
N ASP A 25 -16.80 -6.01 1.48
CA ASP A 25 -17.91 -5.16 1.05
C ASP A 25 -19.17 -5.48 1.88
N SER A 26 -19.72 -4.45 2.53
CA SER A 26 -20.91 -4.57 3.37
C SER A 26 -22.20 -4.81 2.57
N GLU A 27 -22.24 -4.39 1.31
CA GLU A 27 -23.44 -4.48 0.47
C GLU A 27 -23.50 -5.78 -0.35
N SER A 28 -22.34 -6.31 -0.73
CA SER A 28 -22.26 -7.57 -1.48
C SER A 28 -21.87 -8.73 -0.56
N GLN A 29 -22.69 -9.79 -0.57
CA GLN A 29 -22.62 -10.94 0.35
C GLN A 29 -21.24 -11.63 0.38
N GLY A 30 -20.31 -11.08 1.17
CA GLY A 30 -18.97 -11.62 1.38
C GLY A 30 -17.99 -11.38 0.22
N ALA A 31 -18.22 -10.39 -0.65
CA ALA A 31 -17.19 -10.00 -1.60
C ALA A 31 -16.06 -9.24 -0.89
N LEU A 32 -14.83 -9.39 -1.39
CA LEU A 32 -13.69 -8.65 -0.88
C LEU A 32 -13.45 -7.43 -1.76
N LEU A 33 -13.04 -6.33 -1.14
CA LEU A 33 -12.81 -5.06 -1.81
C LEU A 33 -11.38 -4.60 -1.57
N HIS A 34 -10.66 -4.27 -2.64
CA HIS A 34 -9.34 -3.66 -2.54
C HIS A 34 -9.51 -2.18 -2.81
N ARG A 35 -9.20 -1.34 -1.82
CA ARG A 35 -9.20 0.11 -2.00
C ARG A 35 -7.77 0.61 -2.14
N VAL A 36 -7.54 1.47 -3.13
CA VAL A 36 -6.27 2.16 -3.34
C VAL A 36 -6.51 3.65 -3.33
N LEU A 37 -5.89 4.35 -2.38
CA LEU A 37 -5.90 5.81 -2.29
C LEU A 37 -4.73 6.39 -3.09
N PHE A 38 -5.05 7.27 -4.02
CA PHE A 38 -4.08 7.99 -4.83
C PHE A 38 -3.79 9.39 -4.27
N SER A 39 -2.64 9.95 -4.65
CA SER A 39 -2.17 11.26 -4.20
C SER A 39 -2.99 12.46 -4.68
N ASP A 40 -3.90 12.24 -5.62
CA ASP A 40 -4.88 13.22 -6.09
C ASP A 40 -6.21 13.16 -5.30
N GLY A 41 -6.30 12.27 -4.30
CA GLY A 41 -7.49 12.06 -3.48
C GLY A 41 -8.51 11.11 -4.10
N ILE A 42 -8.23 10.54 -5.28
CA ILE A 42 -9.10 9.53 -5.89
C ILE A 42 -8.91 8.19 -5.16
N ILE A 43 -10.02 7.48 -4.94
CA ILE A 43 -10.02 6.11 -4.43
C ILE A 43 -10.44 5.18 -5.58
N LEU A 44 -9.63 4.17 -5.85
CA LEU A 44 -9.97 3.08 -6.75
C LEU A 44 -10.44 1.88 -5.91
N GLU A 45 -11.67 1.44 -6.17
CA GLU A 45 -12.23 0.25 -5.54
C GLU A 45 -12.24 -0.91 -6.55
N ILE A 46 -11.59 -2.00 -6.20
CA ILE A 46 -11.45 -3.18 -7.06
C ILE A 46 -12.13 -4.35 -6.34
N PRO A 47 -13.31 -4.82 -6.78
CA PRO A 47 -13.95 -5.99 -6.20
C PRO A 47 -13.23 -7.27 -6.65
N PHE A 48 -13.05 -8.21 -5.72
CA PHE A 48 -12.43 -9.50 -6.01
C PHE A 48 -13.00 -10.62 -5.14
N LYS A 49 -12.82 -11.88 -5.59
CA LYS A 49 -13.42 -13.05 -4.94
C LYS A 49 -12.53 -13.71 -3.88
N SER A 50 -11.20 -13.60 -4.02
CA SER A 50 -10.22 -14.20 -3.11
C SER A 50 -8.89 -13.48 -3.17
N VAL A 51 -8.16 -13.41 -2.05
CA VAL A 51 -6.80 -12.87 -1.95
C VAL A 51 -5.81 -13.95 -1.50
N TRP A 52 -4.58 -13.87 -2.00
CA TRP A 52 -3.45 -14.65 -1.46
C TRP A 52 -2.56 -13.73 -0.64
N ILE A 53 -2.46 -13.96 0.66
CA ILE A 53 -1.59 -13.20 1.56
C ILE A 53 -0.34 -14.03 1.85
N HIS A 54 0.83 -13.53 1.45
CA HIS A 54 2.11 -14.12 1.77
C HIS A 54 2.76 -13.39 2.94
N THR A 55 2.78 -14.03 4.12
CA THR A 55 3.52 -13.50 5.27
C THR A 55 4.98 -13.90 5.15
N VAL A 56 5.87 -12.92 4.93
CA VAL A 56 7.30 -13.13 5.04
C VAL A 56 7.71 -12.78 6.47
N PRO A 57 8.35 -13.69 7.23
CA PRO A 57 8.85 -13.34 8.55
C PRO A 57 9.90 -12.24 8.39
N MET A 58 9.61 -11.04 8.88
CA MET A 58 10.64 -10.04 9.09
C MET A 58 11.62 -10.65 10.09
N ARG A 59 12.85 -10.95 9.63
CA ARG A 59 13.95 -11.14 10.56
C ARG A 59 13.96 -9.90 11.43
N ALA A 60 13.92 -10.06 12.74
CA ALA A 60 14.23 -8.97 13.64
C ALA A 60 15.58 -8.43 13.16
N SER A 61 15.57 -7.24 12.54
CA SER A 61 16.75 -6.41 12.52
C SER A 61 17.21 -6.31 13.97
N ASP A 62 18.52 -6.32 14.20
CA ASP A 62 19.14 -6.10 15.49
C ASP A 62 18.89 -4.66 16.01
N ASP A 63 17.63 -4.22 16.04
CA ASP A 63 17.17 -2.91 16.51
C ASP A 63 17.14 -2.83 18.04
N ALA A 64 17.82 -3.75 18.72
CA ALA A 64 18.14 -3.65 20.15
C ALA A 64 19.02 -2.42 20.50
N VAL A 65 19.43 -1.61 19.51
CA VAL A 65 20.28 -0.44 19.71
C VAL A 65 19.50 0.84 20.02
N TRP A 66 18.22 0.97 19.65
CA TRP A 66 17.47 2.24 19.87
C TRP A 66 16.63 2.31 21.14
N SER A 67 16.55 1.23 21.93
CA SER A 67 15.76 1.20 23.18
C SER A 67 16.51 1.68 24.44
N LYS A 68 17.75 2.20 24.32
CA LYS A 68 18.51 2.77 25.44
C LYS A 68 18.79 4.26 25.26
N GLN A 69 17.76 5.09 25.16
CA GLN A 69 17.95 6.52 25.46
C GLN A 69 16.68 7.30 25.83
N ILE A 70 15.75 6.74 26.61
CA ILE A 70 14.83 7.56 27.43
C ILE A 70 14.57 6.83 28.76
N ALA A 71 15.40 7.13 29.76
CA ALA A 71 15.09 7.23 31.20
C ALA A 71 16.41 7.43 31.97
#